data_AF-A0A7K2D9G8-F1
#
_entry.id   AF-A0A7K2D9G8-F1
#
_cell.length_a   1.000
_cell.length_b   1.000
_cell.length_c   1.000
_cell.angle_alpha   90.00
_cell.angle_beta   90.00
_cell.angle_gamma   90.00
#
_symmetry.space_group_name_H-M   'P 1'
#
loop_
_entity.id
_entity.type
_entity.pdbx_description
1 polymer ?
#
loop_
_entity_poly.entity_id
_entity_poly.type
_entity_poly.pdbx_seq_one_letter_code
_entity_poly.pdbx_strand_id
1 'polypeptide(L)'
;MQKRIEAISEALESATPIRRVQLVQERIDLERALSAPAETMDISELEDAFVKVAVSYSGRKGITYSAWREVGVPAATLKRAGISRGGT
;
A
#
# COMPACT_ATOMS: atom_id res chain seq x y z
N MET A 1 -11.33 5.90 -1.71
CA MET A 1 -11.53 7.14 -0.94
C MET A 1 -11.65 8.36 -1.84
N GLN A 2 -10.74 8.58 -2.82
CA GLN A 2 -10.81 9.73 -3.74
C GLN A 2 -12.16 9.94 -4.43
N LYS A 3 -12.71 8.88 -5.05
CA LYS A 3 -14.05 8.92 -5.69
C LYS A 3 -15.18 9.37 -4.74
N ARG A 4 -15.04 9.11 -3.44
CA ARG A 4 -16.05 9.53 -2.45
C ARG A 4 -15.94 11.02 -2.14
N ILE A 5 -14.71 11.55 -2.07
CA ILE A 5 -14.46 12.99 -1.89
C ILE A 5 -15.02 13.79 -3.07
N GLU A 6 -14.86 13.29 -4.30
CA GLU A 6 -15.46 13.87 -5.50
C GLU A 6 -16.99 13.88 -5.41
N ALA A 7 -17.61 12.73 -5.11
CA ALA A 7 -19.06 12.64 -4.96
C ALA A 7 -19.62 13.51 -3.82
N ILE A 8 -18.87 13.70 -2.73
CA ILE A 8 -19.24 14.62 -1.65
C ILE A 8 -19.23 16.07 -2.16
N SER A 9 -18.26 16.44 -2.99
CA SER A 9 -18.14 17.79 -3.53
C SER A 9 -19.34 18.14 -4.42
N GLU A 10 -19.80 17.20 -5.25
CA GLU A 10 -21.04 17.33 -6.04
C GLU A 10 -22.28 17.43 -5.13
N ALA A 11 -22.38 16.55 -4.13
CA ALA A 11 -23.54 16.53 -3.22
C ALA A 11 -23.67 17.81 -2.37
N LEU A 12 -22.57 18.53 -2.14
CA LEU A 12 -22.58 19.80 -1.40
C LEU A 12 -23.34 20.90 -2.14
N GLU A 13 -23.45 20.87 -3.47
CA GLU A 13 -24.09 21.94 -4.25
C GLU A 13 -25.59 22.08 -3.94
N SER A 14 -26.26 20.96 -3.65
CA SER A 14 -27.70 20.89 -3.40
C SER A 14 -28.05 20.48 -1.96
N ALA A 15 -27.05 20.34 -1.08
CA ALA A 15 -27.27 19.89 0.29
C ALA A 15 -27.99 20.94 1.16
N THR A 16 -28.97 20.48 1.94
CA THR A 16 -29.56 21.28 3.02
C THR A 16 -28.50 21.66 4.07
N PRO A 17 -28.71 22.72 4.88
CA PRO A 17 -27.68 23.21 5.80
C PRO A 17 -27.10 22.16 6.74
N ILE A 18 -27.95 21.33 7.36
CA ILE A 18 -27.51 20.24 8.26
C ILE A 18 -26.73 19.17 7.47
N ARG A 19 -27.20 18.82 6.27
CA ARG A 19 -26.53 17.82 5.43
C ARG A 19 -25.17 18.31 4.97
N ARG A 20 -25.04 19.59 4.68
CA ARG A 20 -23.78 20.22 4.29
C ARG A 20 -22.70 20.04 5.36
N VAL A 21 -23.04 20.24 6.64
CA VAL A 21 -22.12 20.04 7.76
C VAL A 21 -21.64 18.59 7.83
N GLN A 22 -22.55 17.62 7.71
CA GLN A 22 -22.20 16.20 7.72
C GLN A 22 -21.26 15.82 6.56
N LEU A 23 -21.55 16.32 5.36
CA LEU A 23 -20.74 16.07 4.17
C LEU A 23 -19.34 16.69 4.28
N VAL A 24 -19.24 17.90 4.83
CA VAL A 24 -17.93 18.52 5.10
C VAL A 24 -17.14 17.72 6.12
N GLN A 25 -17.78 17.25 7.19
CA GLN A 25 -17.11 16.41 8.18
C GLN A 25 -16.60 15.10 7.56
N GLU A 26 -17.44 14.42 6.76
CA GLU A 26 -17.04 13.21 6.04
C GLU A 26 -15.83 13.46 5.12
N ARG A 27 -15.79 14.60 4.41
CA ARG A 27 -14.65 14.98 3.58
C ARG A 27 -13.38 15.15 4.42
N ILE A 28 -13.44 15.86 5.54
CA ILE A 28 -12.30 16.08 6.43
C ILE A 28 -11.75 14.75 6.95
N ASP A 29 -12.63 13.83 7.35
CA ASP A 29 -12.23 12.52 7.87
C ASP A 29 -11.55 11.68 6.78
N LEU A 30 -12.06 11.72 5.55
CA LEU A 30 -11.47 11.03 4.39
C LEU A 30 -10.12 11.63 3.98
N GLU A 31 -9.98 12.95 3.98
CA GLU A 31 -8.71 13.63 3.71
C GLU A 31 -7.66 13.30 4.77
N ARG A 32 -8.05 13.28 6.05
CA ARG A 32 -7.18 12.85 7.15
C ARG A 32 -6.76 11.40 6.98
N ALA A 33 -7.66 10.50 6.60
CA ALA A 33 -7.33 9.09 6.36
C ALA A 33 -6.37 8.92 5.18
N LEU A 34 -6.49 9.74 4.14
CA LEU A 34 -5.57 9.74 3.00
C LEU A 34 -4.20 10.34 3.34
N SER A 35 -4.15 11.36 4.21
CA SER A 35 -2.90 11.96 4.66
C SER A 35 -2.25 11.22 5.80
N ALA A 36 -2.96 10.27 6.43
CA ALA A 36 -2.41 9.47 7.51
C ALA A 36 -1.21 8.69 6.94
N PRO A 37 0.00 8.86 7.51
CA PRO A 37 1.10 8.01 7.13
C PRO A 37 0.67 6.56 7.36
N ALA A 38 1.02 5.67 6.43
CA ALA A 38 0.86 4.25 6.66
C ALA A 38 1.52 3.94 8.01
N GLU A 39 0.76 3.34 8.92
CA GLU A 39 1.30 2.91 10.21
C GLU A 39 2.44 1.94 9.91
N THR A 40 3.66 2.44 10.06
CA THR A 40 4.87 1.68 9.76
C THR A 40 5.12 0.79 10.97
N MET A 41 4.50 -0.39 10.94
CA MET A 41 4.96 -1.47 11.80
C MET A 41 6.42 -1.74 11.44
N ASP A 42 7.29 -1.77 12.44
CA ASP A 42 8.67 -2.21 12.23
C ASP A 42 8.64 -3.69 11.84
N ILE A 43 8.90 -3.96 10.57
CA ILE A 43 8.97 -5.31 9.99
C ILE A 43 10.41 -5.70 9.67
N SER A 44 11.42 -4.98 10.19
CA SER A 44 12.82 -5.19 9.85
C SER A 44 13.27 -6.63 10.14
N GLU A 45 12.84 -7.20 11.27
CA GLU A 45 13.13 -8.59 11.62
C GLU A 45 12.52 -9.60 10.63
N LEU A 46 11.29 -9.32 10.14
CA LEU A 46 10.61 -10.17 9.15
C LEU A 46 11.31 -10.08 7.80
N GLU A 47 11.72 -8.89 7.39
CA GLU A 47 12.52 -8.71 6.17
C GLU A 47 13.88 -9.43 6.26
N ASP A 48 14.56 -9.36 7.40
CA ASP A 48 15.83 -10.05 7.63
C ASP A 48 15.67 -11.57 7.56
N ALA A 49 14.60 -12.11 8.15
CA ALA A 49 14.27 -13.52 8.04
C ALA A 49 13.98 -13.93 6.58
N PHE A 50 13.23 -13.09 5.84
CA PHE A 50 12.94 -13.31 4.43
C PHE A 50 14.22 -13.32 3.58
N VAL A 51 15.08 -12.31 3.74
CA VAL A 51 16.33 -12.14 2.98
C VAL A 51 17.24 -13.36 3.11
N LYS A 52 17.31 -13.99 4.29
CA LYS A 52 18.13 -15.18 4.55
C LYS A 52 17.72 -16.39 3.71
N VAL A 53 16.45 -16.55 3.37
CA VAL A 53 15.93 -17.79 2.76
C VAL A 53 15.43 -17.61 1.33
N ALA A 54 15.08 -16.38 0.94
CA ALA A 54 14.31 -16.10 -0.27
C ALA A 54 15.00 -16.54 -1.57
N VAL A 55 16.31 -16.33 -1.75
CA VAL A 55 17.01 -16.78 -2.98
C VAL A 55 16.99 -18.30 -3.09
N SER A 56 17.36 -19.01 -2.03
CA SER A 56 17.42 -20.48 -2.06
C SER A 56 16.03 -21.10 -2.31
N TYR A 57 15.00 -20.53 -1.71
CA TYR A 57 13.62 -20.96 -1.90
C TYR A 57 13.15 -20.69 -3.32
N SER A 58 13.44 -19.50 -3.84
CA SER A 58 13.07 -19.11 -5.20
C SER A 58 13.73 -20.00 -6.24
N GLY A 59 15.01 -20.30 -6.09
CA GLY A 59 15.73 -21.24 -6.96
C GLY A 59 15.12 -22.65 -6.93
N ARG A 60 14.75 -23.16 -5.74
CA ARG A 60 14.07 -24.48 -5.62
C ARG A 60 12.67 -24.52 -6.21
N LYS A 61 11.97 -23.38 -6.28
CA LYS A 61 10.57 -23.29 -6.70
C LYS A 61 10.36 -22.63 -8.06
N GLY A 62 11.42 -22.16 -8.71
CA GLY A 62 11.33 -21.42 -9.97
C GLY A 62 10.61 -20.07 -9.83
N ILE A 63 10.67 -19.43 -8.66
CA ILE A 63 9.99 -18.16 -8.41
C ILE A 63 10.86 -17.01 -8.94
N THR A 64 10.29 -16.18 -9.80
CA THR A 64 10.99 -15.07 -10.42
C THR A 64 10.88 -13.78 -9.59
N TYR A 65 11.76 -12.81 -9.87
CA TYR A 65 11.64 -11.45 -9.35
C TYR A 65 10.26 -10.82 -9.64
N SER A 66 9.70 -11.05 -10.84
CA SER A 66 8.39 -10.50 -11.22
C SER A 66 7.27 -11.07 -10.34
N ALA A 67 7.29 -12.37 -10.05
CA ALA A 67 6.31 -13.01 -9.18
C ALA A 67 6.31 -12.41 -7.76
N TRP A 68 7.50 -12.18 -7.19
CA TRP A 68 7.60 -11.51 -5.88
C TRP A 68 7.10 -10.07 -5.88
N ARG A 69 7.38 -9.33 -6.96
CA ARG A 69 6.89 -7.95 -7.12
C ARG A 69 5.38 -7.88 -7.26
N GLU A 70 4.78 -8.86 -7.93
CA GLU A 70 3.33 -8.94 -8.13
C GLU A 70 2.57 -9.14 -6.81
N VAL A 71 3.12 -9.94 -5.89
CA VAL A 71 2.56 -10.13 -4.54
C VAL A 71 2.96 -9.03 -3.54
N GLY A 72 3.67 -8.00 -3.99
CA GLY A 72 3.94 -6.80 -3.21
C GLY A 72 5.29 -6.75 -2.46
N VAL A 73 6.18 -7.73 -2.62
CA VAL A 73 7.50 -7.68 -1.96
C VAL A 73 8.32 -6.51 -2.52
N PRO A 74 8.85 -5.60 -1.69
CA PRO A 74 9.61 -4.45 -2.18
C PRO A 74 10.86 -4.83 -2.97
N ALA A 75 11.18 -4.06 -4.01
CA ALA A 75 12.38 -4.29 -4.83
C ALA A 75 13.68 -4.19 -4.02
N ALA A 76 13.71 -3.33 -3.00
CA ALA A 76 14.84 -3.20 -2.09
C ALA A 76 15.08 -4.49 -1.30
N THR A 77 14.01 -5.10 -0.76
CA THR A 77 14.05 -6.36 -0.01
C THR A 77 14.50 -7.52 -0.90
N LEU A 78 14.03 -7.59 -2.16
CA LEU A 78 14.49 -8.58 -3.14
C LEU A 78 15.97 -8.40 -3.50
N LYS A 79 16.42 -7.16 -3.68
CA LYS A 79 17.84 -6.87 -3.94
C LYS A 79 18.72 -7.29 -2.76
N ARG A 80 18.29 -7.03 -1.52
CA ARG A 80 18.96 -7.50 -0.29
C ARG A 80 19.02 -9.02 -0.22
N ALA A 81 17.97 -9.70 -0.65
CA ALA A 81 17.94 -11.16 -0.75
C ALA A 81 18.90 -11.71 -1.81
N GLY A 82 19.26 -10.93 -2.83
CA GLY A 82 20.05 -11.38 -3.98
C GLY A 82 19.21 -11.79 -5.20
N ILE A 83 17.91 -11.48 -5.21
CA ILE A 83 16.98 -11.78 -6.31
C ILE A 83 16.98 -10.62 -7.30
N SER A 84 17.37 -10.88 -8.55
CA SER A 84 17.48 -9.86 -9.58
C SER A 84 16.46 -10.03 -10.72
N ARG A 85 16.28 -8.99 -11.53
CA ARG A 85 15.41 -9.02 -12.72
C ARG A 85 15.85 -10.05 -13.77
N GLY A 86 17.12 -10.46 -13.77
CA GLY A 86 17.68 -11.43 -14.72
C GLY A 86 17.59 -12.89 -14.27
N GLY A 87 17.11 -13.14 -13.05
CA GLY A 87 17.05 -14.47 -12.45
C GLY A 87 17.46 -14.48 -10.98
N THR A 88 17.20 -15.62 -10.35
CA THR A 88 17.67 -16.03 -9.02
C THR A 88 18.88 -16.93 -9.14
#